data_AF-A0A843CA57-F1
#
_entry.id   AF-A0A843CA57-F1
#
_cell.length_a   1.000
_cell.length_b   1.000
_cell.length_c   1.000
_cell.angle_alpha   90.00
_cell.angle_beta   90.00
_cell.angle_gamma   90.00
#
_symmetry.space_group_name_H-M   'P 1'
#
loop_
_entity.id
_entity.type
_entity.pdbx_description
1 polymer ?
#
loop_
_entity_poly.entity_id
_entity_poly.type
_entity_poly.pdbx_seq_one_letter_code
_entity_poly.pdbx_strand_id
1 'polypeptide(L)'
;MREDRFLADMAVVDSYFMDGTPDQVLKNSVCDACAQATEGYDSKLGNDLTRTLCKQAFEILYDAIMNNKPENYPYGSMLSGMGFGNCSTTLGHALSYVFSNEGVPHGYSLSSCTTVAHKHNKSIFYDRFKEAMAKLGFDKLVLKADVSEAADTVMTDRGHLDPNPIPISKEDVIKCLQDIKSGNL
;
A
#
# COMPACT_ATOMS: atom_id res chain seq x y z
N MET A 1 12.38 12.13 -9.67
CA MET A 1 13.46 11.98 -10.68
C MET A 1 14.09 10.62 -10.43
N ARG A 2 14.19 9.74 -11.43
CA ARG A 2 14.83 8.43 -11.30
C ARG A 2 16.34 8.62 -11.30
N GLU A 3 17.03 8.07 -10.30
CA GLU A 3 18.49 8.09 -10.17
C GLU A 3 19.00 6.65 -10.25
N ASP A 4 19.59 6.28 -11.38
CA ASP A 4 19.99 4.90 -11.67
C ASP A 4 21.09 4.40 -10.73
N ARG A 5 21.86 5.30 -10.12
CA ARG A 5 22.89 4.93 -9.11
C ARG A 5 22.31 4.34 -7.82
N PHE A 6 21.00 4.44 -7.58
CA PHE A 6 20.35 3.81 -6.43
C PHE A 6 19.81 2.42 -6.74
N LEU A 7 19.93 1.93 -7.98
CA LEU A 7 19.59 0.55 -8.32
C LEU A 7 20.69 -0.40 -7.82
N ALA A 8 20.27 -1.48 -7.17
CA ALA A 8 21.20 -2.53 -6.75
C ALA A 8 21.71 -3.31 -7.98
N ASP A 9 23.01 -3.60 -8.03
CA ASP A 9 23.58 -4.49 -9.05
C ASP A 9 23.07 -5.94 -8.90
N MET A 10 22.71 -6.33 -7.68
CA MET A 10 22.18 -7.65 -7.33
C MET A 10 21.28 -7.55 -6.09
N ALA A 11 20.15 -8.26 -6.13
CA ALA A 11 19.28 -8.48 -4.97
C ALA A 11 19.14 -9.98 -4.72
N VAL A 12 19.49 -10.42 -3.50
CA VAL A 12 19.28 -11.81 -3.05
C VAL A 12 18.01 -11.83 -2.20
N VAL A 13 16.98 -12.52 -2.69
CA VAL A 13 15.66 -12.60 -2.06
C VAL A 13 15.46 -14.02 -1.54
N ASP A 14 15.59 -14.18 -0.22
CA ASP A 14 15.51 -15.49 0.44
C ASP A 14 14.72 -15.36 1.75
N SER A 15 13.74 -16.25 1.95
CA SER A 15 12.93 -16.29 3.16
C SER A 15 13.71 -16.70 4.40
N TYR A 16 14.89 -17.30 4.24
CA TYR A 16 15.84 -17.54 5.33
C TYR A 16 16.10 -16.27 6.15
N PHE A 17 16.18 -15.09 5.51
CA PHE A 17 16.46 -13.83 6.20
C PHE A 17 15.27 -13.27 6.98
N MET A 18 14.10 -13.90 6.92
CA MET A 18 12.95 -13.51 7.74
C MET A 18 12.99 -14.13 9.14
N ASP A 19 13.80 -15.17 9.36
CA ASP A 19 13.86 -15.85 10.66
C ASP A 19 14.22 -14.89 11.80
N GLY A 20 13.48 -14.96 12.90
CA GLY A 20 13.63 -14.05 14.03
C GLY A 20 13.07 -12.63 13.85
N THR A 21 12.47 -12.30 12.69
CA THR A 21 11.82 -10.99 12.50
C THR A 21 10.58 -10.87 13.39
N PRO A 22 10.40 -9.78 14.17
CA PRO A 22 9.20 -9.58 14.97
C PRO A 22 7.92 -9.61 14.12
N ASP A 23 6.89 -10.30 14.60
CA ASP A 23 5.60 -10.48 13.90
C ASP A 23 4.99 -9.14 13.45
N GLN A 24 5.05 -8.11 14.29
CA GLN A 24 4.56 -6.78 13.93
C GLN A 24 5.30 -6.17 12.74
N VAL A 25 6.62 -6.38 12.64
CA VAL A 25 7.44 -5.91 11.51
C VAL A 25 7.05 -6.67 10.25
N LEU A 26 6.89 -7.99 10.33
CA LEU A 26 6.44 -8.83 9.21
C LEU A 26 5.07 -8.37 8.69
N LYS A 27 4.09 -8.21 9.58
CA LYS A 27 2.74 -7.76 9.22
C LYS A 27 2.77 -6.40 8.51
N ASN A 28 3.50 -5.44 9.07
CA ASN A 28 3.67 -4.12 8.46
C ASN A 28 4.29 -4.23 7.05
N SER A 29 5.39 -4.98 6.90
CA SER A 29 6.07 -5.13 5.62
C SER A 29 5.21 -5.81 4.56
N VAL A 30 4.46 -6.85 4.93
CA VAL A 30 3.57 -7.57 4.00
C VAL A 30 2.37 -6.71 3.61
N CYS A 31 1.82 -5.92 4.53
CA CYS A 31 0.77 -4.96 4.23
C CYS A 31 1.24 -3.93 3.19
N ASP A 32 2.44 -3.38 3.36
CA ASP A 32 3.03 -2.45 2.40
C ASP A 32 3.22 -3.10 1.02
N ALA A 33 3.76 -4.32 0.96
CA ALA A 33 3.89 -5.06 -0.29
C ALA A 33 2.54 -5.30 -1.00
N CYS A 34 1.48 -5.63 -0.25
CA CYS A 34 0.12 -5.76 -0.78
C CYS A 34 -0.41 -4.42 -1.31
N ALA A 35 -0.17 -3.33 -0.59
CA ALA A 35 -0.63 -2.00 -0.99
C ALA A 35 0.09 -1.55 -2.26
N GLN A 36 1.41 -1.69 -2.31
CA GLN A 36 2.23 -1.43 -3.50
C GLN A 36 1.77 -2.24 -4.71
N ALA A 37 1.52 -3.54 -4.54
CA ALA A 37 1.05 -4.41 -5.61
C ALA A 37 -0.31 -3.94 -6.14
N THR A 38 -1.29 -3.73 -5.26
CA THR A 38 -2.66 -3.42 -5.68
C THR A 38 -2.78 -1.98 -6.23
N GLU A 39 -2.14 -1.00 -5.60
CA GLU A 39 -2.10 0.38 -6.09
C GLU A 39 -1.28 0.49 -7.39
N GLY A 40 -0.15 -0.22 -7.48
CA GLY A 40 0.65 -0.28 -8.70
C GLY A 40 -0.12 -0.89 -9.87
N TYR A 41 -0.99 -1.87 -9.62
CA TYR A 41 -1.91 -2.39 -10.63
C TYR A 41 -2.90 -1.33 -11.09
N ASP A 42 -3.48 -0.56 -10.18
CA ASP A 42 -4.51 0.44 -10.49
C ASP A 42 -3.94 1.75 -11.06
N SER A 43 -2.65 2.02 -10.85
CA SER A 43 -1.97 3.22 -11.35
C SER A 43 -2.20 3.44 -12.85
N LYS A 44 -2.47 4.69 -13.23
CA LYS A 44 -2.60 5.11 -14.63
C LYS A 44 -1.27 5.12 -15.40
N LEU A 45 -0.14 5.10 -14.68
CA LEU A 45 1.19 4.94 -15.28
C LEU A 45 1.51 3.47 -15.59
N GLY A 46 0.66 2.53 -15.15
CA GLY A 46 0.86 1.11 -15.37
C GLY A 46 0.61 0.67 -16.81
N ASN A 47 1.43 -0.26 -17.28
CA ASN A 47 1.30 -0.96 -18.56
C ASN A 47 1.06 -2.46 -18.32
N ASP A 48 0.91 -3.25 -19.38
CA ASP A 48 0.59 -4.69 -19.26
C ASP A 48 1.63 -5.46 -18.43
N LEU A 49 2.91 -5.10 -18.53
CA LEU A 49 3.98 -5.75 -17.75
C LEU A 49 3.85 -5.42 -16.26
N THR A 50 3.75 -4.13 -15.89
CA THR A 50 3.66 -3.75 -14.47
C THR A 50 2.35 -4.24 -13.86
N ARG A 51 1.23 -4.19 -14.58
CA ARG A 51 -0.05 -4.75 -14.13
C ARG A 51 0.04 -6.26 -13.93
N THR A 52 0.72 -6.99 -14.82
CA THR A 52 0.92 -8.44 -14.66
C THR A 52 1.73 -8.75 -13.39
N LEU A 53 2.86 -8.06 -13.19
CA LEU A 53 3.72 -8.23 -12.01
C LEU A 53 2.97 -7.89 -10.72
N CYS A 54 2.31 -6.75 -10.67
CA CYS A 54 1.52 -6.28 -9.53
C CYS A 54 0.38 -7.25 -9.19
N LYS A 55 -0.36 -7.74 -10.19
CA LYS A 55 -1.43 -8.72 -9.96
C LYS A 55 -0.87 -10.02 -9.39
N GLN A 56 0.18 -10.57 -10.01
CA GLN A 56 0.82 -11.80 -9.54
C GLN A 56 1.39 -11.65 -8.13
N ALA A 57 2.02 -10.51 -7.83
CA ALA A 57 2.51 -10.18 -6.50
C ALA A 57 1.39 -10.26 -5.47
N PHE A 58 0.25 -9.60 -5.73
CA PHE A 58 -0.88 -9.65 -4.81
C PHE A 58 -1.48 -11.04 -4.67
N GLU A 59 -1.61 -11.83 -5.74
CA GLU A 59 -2.09 -13.22 -5.65
C GLU A 59 -1.21 -14.07 -4.70
N ILE A 60 0.11 -13.95 -4.82
CA ILE A 60 1.08 -14.67 -3.99
C ILE A 60 1.00 -14.20 -2.54
N LEU A 61 1.02 -12.89 -2.31
CA LEU A 61 0.95 -12.31 -0.97
C LEU A 61 -0.36 -12.67 -0.28
N TYR A 62 -1.47 -12.59 -1.02
CA TYR A 62 -2.79 -12.96 -0.52
C TYR A 62 -2.85 -14.44 -0.14
N ASP A 63 -2.41 -15.37 -1.01
CA ASP A 63 -2.35 -16.79 -0.68
C ASP A 63 -1.48 -17.04 0.56
N ALA A 64 -0.33 -16.37 0.64
CA ALA A 64 0.59 -16.48 1.76
C ALA A 64 0.00 -16.01 3.09
N ILE A 65 -0.77 -14.91 3.08
CA ILE A 65 -1.49 -14.41 4.27
C ILE A 65 -2.61 -15.38 4.67
N MET A 66 -3.43 -15.80 3.71
CA MET A 66 -4.62 -16.60 4.00
C MET A 66 -4.29 -18.03 4.43
N ASN A 67 -3.23 -18.60 3.86
CA ASN A 67 -2.81 -19.99 4.09
C ASN A 67 -1.58 -20.12 5.00
N ASN A 68 -1.16 -19.05 5.68
CA ASN A 68 -0.01 -19.00 6.59
C ASN A 68 1.28 -19.57 5.96
N LYS A 69 1.63 -19.08 4.77
CA LYS A 69 2.86 -19.45 4.03
C LYS A 69 3.85 -18.26 3.97
N PRO A 70 4.40 -17.81 5.11
CA PRO A 70 5.24 -16.61 5.17
C PRO A 70 6.50 -16.72 4.32
N GLU A 71 6.96 -17.93 3.98
CA GLU A 71 8.09 -18.17 3.07
C GLU A 71 7.90 -17.57 1.68
N ASN A 72 6.65 -17.27 1.28
CA ASN A 72 6.33 -16.65 -0.01
C ASN A 72 6.31 -15.11 0.03
N TYR A 73 6.35 -14.49 1.22
CA TYR A 73 6.32 -13.03 1.34
C TYR A 73 7.46 -12.32 0.60
N PRO A 74 8.74 -12.78 0.66
CA PRO A 74 9.83 -12.11 -0.04
C PRO A 74 9.65 -12.13 -1.55
N TYR A 75 9.18 -13.25 -2.11
CA TYR A 75 8.94 -13.37 -3.55
C TYR A 75 7.79 -12.45 -4.00
N GLY A 76 6.68 -12.43 -3.26
CA GLY A 76 5.57 -11.52 -3.52
C GLY A 76 5.99 -10.05 -3.43
N SER A 77 6.79 -9.68 -2.42
CA SER A 77 7.31 -8.33 -2.23
C SER A 77 8.31 -7.91 -3.32
N MET A 78 9.15 -8.83 -3.80
CA MET A 78 10.04 -8.56 -4.93
C MET A 78 9.22 -8.24 -6.20
N LEU A 79 8.20 -9.04 -6.50
CA LEU A 79 7.33 -8.80 -7.66
C LEU A 79 6.55 -7.50 -7.55
N SER A 80 6.06 -7.16 -6.35
CA SER A 80 5.41 -5.85 -6.12
C SER A 80 6.38 -4.73 -6.44
N GLY A 81 7.61 -4.80 -5.91
CA GLY A 81 8.69 -3.84 -6.17
C GLY A 81 9.02 -3.64 -7.64
N MET A 82 9.13 -4.73 -8.41
CA MET A 82 9.34 -4.66 -9.86
C MET A 82 8.16 -3.99 -10.59
N GLY A 83 6.93 -4.23 -10.13
CA GLY A 83 5.72 -3.62 -10.67
C GLY A 83 5.62 -2.13 -10.32
N PHE A 84 5.36 -1.80 -9.06
CA PHE A 84 5.10 -0.43 -8.62
C PHE A 84 6.31 0.49 -8.83
N GLY A 85 7.54 -0.04 -8.72
CA GLY A 85 8.76 0.73 -9.00
C GLY A 85 8.83 1.32 -10.41
N ASN A 86 8.00 0.82 -11.34
CA ASN A 86 7.89 1.31 -12.71
C ASN A 86 6.54 1.99 -13.03
N CYS A 87 5.59 2.05 -12.09
CA CYS A 87 4.29 2.71 -12.30
C CYS A 87 3.80 3.55 -11.13
N SER A 88 4.60 3.76 -10.08
CA SER A 88 4.20 4.43 -8.83
C SER A 88 3.06 3.70 -8.09
N THR A 89 2.72 4.20 -6.92
CA THR A 89 1.49 3.88 -6.19
C THR A 89 0.51 5.05 -6.29
N THR A 90 -0.55 5.07 -5.47
CA THR A 90 -1.74 5.92 -5.69
C THR A 90 -2.24 6.57 -4.39
N LEU A 91 -3.54 6.88 -4.31
CA LEU A 91 -4.17 7.57 -3.19
C LEU A 91 -3.89 6.92 -1.82
N GLY A 92 -3.78 5.59 -1.73
CA GLY A 92 -3.55 4.91 -0.46
C GLY A 92 -2.21 5.31 0.17
N HIS A 93 -1.15 5.36 -0.64
CA HIS A 93 0.16 5.84 -0.19
C HIS A 93 0.14 7.34 0.15
N ALA A 94 -0.53 8.17 -0.65
CA ALA A 94 -0.65 9.60 -0.36
C ALA A 94 -1.31 9.86 1.01
N LEU A 95 -2.41 9.14 1.31
CA LEU A 95 -3.12 9.21 2.59
C LEU A 95 -2.25 8.73 3.77
N SER A 96 -1.38 7.75 3.55
CA SER A 96 -0.57 7.15 4.62
C SER A 96 0.43 8.12 5.26
N TYR A 97 0.85 9.17 4.54
CA TYR A 97 1.88 10.09 5.03
C TYR A 97 1.46 10.86 6.27
N VAL A 98 0.19 11.27 6.39
CA VAL A 98 -0.26 12.03 7.57
C VAL A 98 -0.23 11.18 8.84
N PHE A 99 -0.44 9.86 8.73
CA PHE A 99 -0.29 8.94 9.86
C PHE A 99 1.18 8.62 10.13
N SER A 100 1.98 8.43 9.07
CA SER A 100 3.41 8.14 9.20
C SER A 100 4.17 9.30 9.86
N ASN A 101 3.79 10.54 9.56
CA ASN A 101 4.32 11.75 10.19
C ASN A 101 4.00 11.83 11.69
N GLU A 102 2.96 11.12 12.15
CA GLU A 102 2.61 11.00 13.58
C GLU A 102 3.30 9.80 14.27
N GLY A 103 4.18 9.09 13.56
CA GLY A 103 4.93 7.94 14.06
C GLY A 103 4.23 6.58 13.90
N VAL A 104 3.12 6.52 13.15
CA VAL A 104 2.48 5.23 12.82
C VAL A 104 3.36 4.49 11.80
N PRO A 105 3.69 3.21 12.01
CA PRO A 105 4.42 2.42 11.02
C PRO A 105 3.75 2.48 9.63
N HIS A 106 4.57 2.62 8.58
CA HIS A 106 4.07 2.87 7.22
C HIS A 106 3.07 1.81 6.75
N GLY A 107 3.44 0.52 6.84
CA GLY A 107 2.57 -0.60 6.52
C GLY A 107 1.27 -0.60 7.32
N TYR A 108 1.34 -0.30 8.62
CA TYR A 108 0.13 -0.18 9.44
C TYR A 108 -0.79 0.93 8.92
N SER A 109 -0.25 2.10 8.56
CA SER A 109 -1.02 3.19 7.95
C SER A 109 -1.72 2.75 6.65
N LEU A 110 -1.02 1.98 5.81
CA LEU A 110 -1.56 1.49 4.53
C LEU A 110 -2.74 0.52 4.71
N SER A 111 -2.83 -0.22 5.82
CA SER A 111 -3.92 -1.17 6.07
C SER A 111 -5.31 -0.52 5.91
N SER A 112 -5.51 0.68 6.46
CA SER A 112 -6.76 1.43 6.35
C SER A 112 -6.75 2.39 5.16
N CYS A 113 -5.61 3.06 4.90
CA CYS A 113 -5.51 4.04 3.82
C CYS A 113 -5.76 3.43 2.45
N THR A 114 -5.10 2.31 2.14
CA THR A 114 -5.26 1.62 0.87
C THR A 114 -6.63 0.96 0.76
N THR A 115 -7.21 0.44 1.86
CA THR A 115 -8.59 -0.08 1.86
C THR A 115 -9.60 1.00 1.45
N VAL A 116 -9.52 2.20 2.05
CA VAL A 116 -10.41 3.32 1.70
C VAL A 116 -10.14 3.86 0.30
N ALA A 117 -8.88 3.92 -0.12
CA ALA A 117 -8.52 4.29 -1.49
C ALA A 117 -9.13 3.32 -2.52
N HIS A 118 -9.05 2.02 -2.27
CA HIS A 118 -9.66 0.99 -3.13
C HIS A 118 -11.17 1.13 -3.22
N LYS A 119 -11.85 1.41 -2.09
CA LYS A 119 -13.28 1.70 -2.07
C LYS A 119 -13.64 2.94 -2.90
N HIS A 120 -12.87 4.02 -2.75
CA HIS A 120 -13.05 5.25 -3.52
C HIS A 120 -12.84 5.02 -5.02
N ASN A 121 -11.76 4.34 -5.39
CA ASN A 121 -11.37 4.03 -6.76
C ASN A 121 -12.22 2.92 -7.41
N LYS A 122 -13.08 2.22 -6.64
CA LYS A 122 -13.79 1.00 -7.07
C LYS A 122 -12.84 -0.07 -7.59
N SER A 123 -11.71 -0.24 -6.91
CA SER A 123 -10.69 -1.22 -7.27
C SER A 123 -11.24 -2.65 -7.20
N ILE A 124 -10.80 -3.49 -8.12
CA ILE A 124 -11.10 -4.93 -8.11
C ILE A 124 -10.50 -5.66 -6.90
N PHE A 125 -9.54 -5.03 -6.20
CA PHE A 125 -8.86 -5.63 -5.06
C PHE A 125 -9.51 -5.29 -3.72
N TYR A 126 -10.50 -4.39 -3.68
CA TYR A 126 -11.06 -3.87 -2.43
C TYR A 126 -11.42 -4.97 -1.42
N ASP A 127 -12.25 -5.94 -1.82
CA ASP A 127 -12.74 -6.98 -0.91
C ASP A 127 -11.60 -7.87 -0.39
N ARG A 128 -10.73 -8.33 -1.29
CA ARG A 128 -9.60 -9.22 -0.95
C ARG A 128 -8.53 -8.49 -0.14
N PHE A 129 -8.25 -7.23 -0.45
CA PHE A 129 -7.31 -6.43 0.32
C PHE A 129 -7.82 -6.27 1.75
N LYS A 130 -9.09 -5.88 1.91
CA LYS A 130 -9.75 -5.75 3.21
C LYS A 130 -9.74 -7.05 4.01
N GLU A 131 -10.02 -8.19 3.37
CA GLU A 131 -9.96 -9.51 3.98
C GLU A 131 -8.55 -9.84 4.48
N ALA A 132 -7.52 -9.60 3.65
CA ALA A 132 -6.13 -9.82 4.03
C ALA A 132 -5.71 -8.94 5.23
N MET A 133 -6.12 -7.67 5.26
CA MET A 133 -5.82 -6.76 6.38
C MET A 133 -6.51 -7.22 7.67
N ALA A 134 -7.74 -7.72 7.59
CA ALA A 134 -8.44 -8.30 8.72
C ALA A 134 -7.74 -9.56 9.24
N LYS A 135 -7.22 -10.40 8.34
CA LYS A 135 -6.43 -11.60 8.70
C LYS A 135 -5.11 -11.25 9.40
N LEU A 136 -4.45 -10.16 8.98
CA LEU A 136 -3.22 -9.66 9.61
C LEU A 136 -3.47 -9.02 10.99
N GLY A 137 -4.71 -8.55 11.24
CA GLY A 137 -5.15 -8.10 12.57
C GLY A 137 -4.68 -6.70 12.94
N PHE A 138 -4.74 -5.75 12.01
CA PHE A 138 -4.42 -4.35 12.29
C PHE A 138 -5.50 -3.66 13.12
N ASP A 139 -5.06 -2.83 14.06
CA ASP A 139 -5.94 -1.99 14.86
C ASP A 139 -6.53 -0.84 14.02
N LYS A 140 -7.50 -0.12 14.59
CA LYS A 140 -8.06 1.06 13.96
C LYS A 140 -7.05 2.22 14.01
N LEU A 141 -6.79 2.85 12.88
CA LEU A 141 -5.97 4.06 12.81
C LEU A 141 -6.62 5.24 13.54
N VAL A 142 -5.77 6.04 14.19
CA VAL A 142 -6.15 7.29 14.84
C VAL A 142 -5.36 8.41 14.20
N LEU A 143 -6.05 9.39 13.62
CA LEU A 143 -5.47 10.63 13.13
C LEU A 143 -5.54 11.68 14.25
N LYS A 144 -4.40 12.22 14.68
CA LYS A 144 -4.34 13.27 15.70
C LYS A 144 -4.49 14.66 15.09
N ALA A 145 -3.96 14.87 13.89
CA ALA A 145 -4.09 16.12 13.15
C ALA A 145 -5.55 16.47 12.81
N ASP A 146 -5.81 17.75 12.57
CA ASP A 146 -7.07 18.17 11.98
C ASP A 146 -7.21 17.60 10.56
N VAL A 147 -8.42 17.20 10.18
CA VAL A 147 -8.67 16.54 8.89
C VAL A 147 -8.39 17.48 7.72
N SER A 148 -8.68 18.78 7.86
CA SER A 148 -8.44 19.76 6.80
C SER A 148 -6.94 19.99 6.59
N GLU A 149 -6.18 20.12 7.68
CA GLU A 149 -4.71 20.29 7.65
C GLU A 149 -4.01 19.03 7.12
N ALA A 150 -4.46 17.85 7.54
CA ALA A 150 -4.00 16.57 7.01
C ALA A 150 -4.29 16.49 5.51
N ALA A 151 -5.49 16.88 5.07
CA ALA A 151 -5.83 16.90 3.65
C ALA A 151 -4.94 17.86 2.85
N ASP A 152 -4.62 19.04 3.37
CA ASP A 152 -3.67 19.96 2.72
C ASP A 152 -2.31 19.31 2.54
N THR A 153 -1.83 18.59 3.55
CA THR A 153 -0.55 17.85 3.48
C THR A 153 -0.59 16.78 2.40
N VAL A 154 -1.64 15.94 2.38
CA VAL A 154 -1.81 14.89 1.35
C VAL A 154 -1.86 15.49 -0.06
N MET A 155 -2.54 16.62 -0.25
CA MET A 155 -2.69 17.27 -1.56
C MET A 155 -1.36 17.76 -2.16
N THR A 156 -0.30 17.90 -1.35
CA THR A 156 1.05 18.20 -1.85
C THR A 156 1.72 17.03 -2.56
N ASP A 157 1.26 15.80 -2.33
CA ASP A 157 1.86 14.58 -2.85
C ASP A 157 1.39 14.26 -4.27
N ARG A 158 1.82 15.08 -5.23
CA ARG A 158 1.50 14.86 -6.64
C ARG A 158 2.09 13.55 -7.19
N GLY A 159 3.14 13.02 -6.57
CA GLY A 159 3.80 11.78 -6.99
C GLY A 159 2.90 10.54 -6.92
N HIS A 160 1.95 10.53 -5.98
CA HIS A 160 0.98 9.45 -5.81
C HIS A 160 -0.44 9.86 -6.20
N LEU A 161 -0.80 11.14 -6.05
CA LEU A 161 -2.12 11.62 -6.47
C LEU A 161 -2.28 11.71 -7.98
N ASP A 162 -1.23 12.12 -8.72
CA ASP A 162 -1.32 12.17 -10.17
C ASP A 162 -1.51 10.78 -10.77
N PRO A 163 -0.79 9.72 -10.36
CA PRO A 163 -0.98 8.38 -10.92
C PRO A 163 -2.30 7.68 -10.57
N ASN A 164 -3.09 8.20 -9.63
CA ASN A 164 -4.36 7.58 -9.23
C ASN A 164 -5.31 7.40 -10.44
N PRO A 165 -6.04 6.26 -10.54
CA PRO A 165 -6.91 5.96 -11.69
C PRO A 165 -8.02 6.99 -11.92
N ILE A 166 -8.47 7.64 -10.86
CA ILE A 166 -9.43 8.76 -10.91
C ILE A 166 -8.79 10.02 -10.34
N PRO A 167 -9.06 11.22 -10.91
CA PRO A 167 -8.55 12.48 -10.34
C PRO A 167 -9.02 12.68 -8.90
N ILE A 168 -8.12 13.12 -8.02
CA ILE A 168 -8.38 13.33 -6.59
C ILE A 168 -8.47 14.81 -6.26
N SER A 169 -9.60 15.23 -5.67
CA SER A 169 -9.79 16.56 -5.08
C SER A 169 -9.45 16.58 -3.58
N LYS A 170 -9.35 17.78 -2.99
CA LYS A 170 -9.17 17.92 -1.54
C LYS A 170 -10.38 17.36 -0.78
N GLU A 171 -11.58 17.54 -1.31
CA GLU A 171 -12.83 17.03 -0.75
C GLU A 171 -12.83 15.50 -0.70
N ASP A 172 -12.29 14.84 -1.73
CA ASP A 172 -12.13 13.37 -1.74
C ASP A 172 -11.16 12.92 -0.64
N VAL A 173 -10.04 13.61 -0.47
CA VAL A 173 -9.07 13.32 0.61
C VAL A 173 -9.71 13.50 1.98
N ILE A 174 -10.42 14.60 2.22
CA ILE A 174 -11.14 14.85 3.48
C ILE A 174 -12.11 13.71 3.77
N LYS A 175 -12.90 13.31 2.77
CA LYS A 175 -13.84 12.19 2.90
C LYS A 175 -13.13 10.88 3.25
N CYS A 176 -12.02 10.57 2.56
CA CYS A 176 -11.24 9.36 2.85
C CYS A 176 -10.69 9.37 4.28
N LEU A 177 -10.12 10.48 4.74
CA LEU A 177 -9.61 10.62 6.12
C LEU A 177 -10.73 10.48 7.16
N GLN A 178 -11.93 10.99 6.88
CA GLN A 178 -13.12 10.79 7.73
C GLN A 178 -13.57 9.32 7.76
N ASP A 179 -13.55 8.64 6.61
CA ASP A 179 -13.87 7.20 6.53
C ASP A 179 -12.87 6.37 7.35
N ILE A 180 -11.58 6.67 7.27
CA ILE A 180 -10.53 6.03 8.10
C ILE A 180 -10.81 6.29 9.60
N LYS A 181 -11.05 7.55 9.99
CA LYS A 181 -11.29 7.93 11.39
C LYS A 181 -12.57 7.31 11.96
N SER A 182 -13.61 7.14 11.14
CA SER A 182 -14.85 6.49 11.54
C SER A 182 -14.74 4.95 11.54
N GLY A 183 -13.77 4.39 10.82
CA GLY A 183 -13.64 2.94 10.61
C GLY A 183 -14.58 2.43 9.51
N ASN A 184 -15.08 3.33 8.65
CA ASN A 184 -15.87 3.00 7.47
C ASN A 184 -14.96 2.54 6.32
N LEU A 185 -14.18 1.49 6.59
CA LEU A 185 -13.27 0.86 5.64
C LEU A 185 -14.07 0.17 4.54
#